data_AF-A0AAW0M5L8-F1
#
_entry.id   AF-A0AAW0M5L8-F1
#
_cell.length_a   1.000
_cell.length_b   1.000
_cell.length_c   1.000
_cell.angle_alpha   90.00
_cell.angle_beta   90.00
_cell.angle_gamma   90.00
#
_symmetry.space_group_name_H-M   'P 1'
#
loop_
_entity.id
_entity.type
_entity.pdbx_description
1 polymer ?
#
loop_
_entity_poly.entity_id
_entity_poly.type
_entity_poly.pdbx_seq_one_letter_code
_entity_poly.pdbx_strand_id
1 'polypeptide(L)' 'QATPPFTLVLAIFHSIFVKGDQRNFEIDPSFGVEASQLYHDIKYTPVDEFLNRSVCLRVKFGSC' A
#
# COMPACT_ATOMS: atom_id res chain seq x y z
N GLN A 1 2.24 -21.51 -18.91
CA GLN A 1 1.25 -21.76 -17.83
C GLN A 1 1.80 -21.18 -16.55
N ALA A 2 1.16 -20.16 -15.95
CA ALA A 2 1.57 -19.61 -14.67
C ALA A 2 0.98 -20.48 -13.55
N THR A 3 1.82 -20.88 -12.59
CA THR A 3 1.44 -21.74 -11.47
C THR A 3 0.66 -20.92 -10.44
N PRO A 4 -0.51 -21.37 -9.95
CA PRO A 4 -1.16 -20.77 -8.80
C PRO A 4 -0.25 -21.04 -7.59
N PRO A 5 0.47 -20.03 -7.06
CA PRO A 5 -0.06 -18.76 -6.56
C PRO A 5 0.29 -17.48 -7.34
N PHE A 6 1.14 -17.57 -8.38
CA PHE A 6 1.63 -16.41 -9.11
C PHE A 6 0.54 -15.72 -9.94
N THR A 7 -0.40 -16.50 -10.47
CA THR A 7 -1.58 -15.98 -11.19
C THR A 7 -2.46 -15.09 -10.32
N LEU A 8 -2.60 -15.44 -9.04
CA LEU A 8 -3.38 -14.64 -8.08
C LEU A 8 -2.70 -13.30 -7.79
N VAL A 9 -1.38 -13.33 -7.57
CA VAL A 9 -0.59 -12.10 -7.34
C VAL A 9 -0.67 -11.17 -8.55
N LEU A 10 -0.55 -11.72 -9.77
CA LEU A 10 -0.73 -10.96 -11.00
C LEU A 10 -2.15 -10.38 -11.14
N ALA A 11 -3.18 -11.14 -10.79
CA ALA A 11 -4.56 -10.66 -10.84
C ALA A 11 -4.81 -9.52 -9.84
N ILE A 12 -4.27 -9.64 -8.61
CA ILE A 12 -4.31 -8.59 -7.59
C ILE A 12 -3.59 -7.33 -8.09
N PHE A 13 -2.39 -7.46 -8.63
CA PHE A 13 -1.66 -6.31 -9.18
C PHE A 13 -2.37 -5.67 -10.38
N HIS A 14 -3.00 -6.46 -11.25
CA HIS A 14 -3.80 -5.92 -12.33
C HIS A 14 -5.00 -5.11 -11.80
N SER A 15 -5.72 -5.64 -10.81
CA SER A 15 -6.83 -4.93 -10.16
C SER A 15 -6.37 -3.61 -9.52
N ILE A 16 -5.26 -3.63 -8.79
CA ILE A 16 -4.75 -2.45 -8.09
C ILE A 16 -4.16 -1.41 -9.05
N PHE A 17 -3.28 -1.81 -9.98
CA PHE A 17 -2.48 -0.87 -10.78
C PHE A 17 -3.04 -0.56 -12.16
N VAL A 18 -3.83 -1.48 -12.76
CA VAL A 18 -4.42 -1.26 -14.09
C VAL A 18 -5.85 -0.77 -13.96
N LYS A 19 -6.67 -1.42 -13.14
CA LYS A 19 -8.06 -0.98 -12.91
C LYS A 19 -8.17 0.11 -11.86
N GLY A 20 -7.22 0.20 -10.93
CA GLY A 20 -7.25 1.22 -9.87
C GLY A 20 -8.29 0.93 -8.79
N ASP A 21 -8.69 -0.34 -8.60
CA ASP A 21 -9.87 -0.72 -7.80
C ASP A 21 -9.81 -0.24 -6.33
N GLN A 22 -8.62 0.08 -5.82
CA GLN A 22 -8.44 0.66 -4.48
C GLN A 22 -9.03 2.08 -4.33
N ARG A 23 -9.14 2.86 -5.42
CA ARG A 23 -9.56 4.28 -5.40
C ARG A 23 -10.51 4.67 -6.54
N ASN A 24 -11.04 3.69 -7.27
CA ASN A 24 -11.91 3.91 -8.43
C ASN A 24 -13.39 4.14 -8.04
N PHE A 25 -13.68 4.32 -6.74
CA PHE A 25 -15.03 4.54 -6.23
C PHE A 25 -15.02 5.62 -5.14
N GLU A 26 -16.17 6.27 -4.95
CA GLU A 26 -16.40 7.20 -3.84
C GLU A 26 -16.92 6.45 -2.62
N ILE A 27 -16.46 6.84 -1.43
CA ILE A 27 -16.87 6.20 -0.17
C ILE A 27 -18.26 6.71 0.18
N ASP A 28 -19.26 5.82 0.10
CA ASP A 28 -20.60 6.12 0.57
C ASP A 28 -20.66 6.04 2.11
N PRO A 29 -21.10 7.11 2.82
CA PRO A 29 -21.09 7.16 4.28
C PRO A 29 -22.08 6.20 4.95
N SER A 30 -23.06 5.64 4.21
CA SER A 30 -23.95 4.59 4.74
C SER A 30 -23.28 3.22 4.79
N PHE A 31 -22.23 3.03 3.99
CA PHE A 31 -21.49 1.77 3.91
C PHE A 31 -20.14 1.81 4.64
N GLY A 32 -19.40 2.92 4.57
CA GLY A 32 -18.07 3.02 5.16
C GLY A 32 -17.60 4.45 5.39
N VAL A 33 -16.55 4.59 6.19
CA VAL A 33 -15.90 5.87 6.48
C VAL A 33 -14.39 5.73 6.35
N GLU A 34 -13.70 6.83 6.05
CA GLU A 34 -12.25 6.82 5.92
C GLU A 34 -11.58 6.77 7.30
N ALA A 35 -10.67 5.81 7.50
CA ALA A 35 -10.00 5.62 8.78
C ALA A 35 -9.18 6.85 9.22
N SER A 36 -8.58 7.59 8.28
CA SER A 36 -7.80 8.80 8.59
C SER A 36 -8.68 9.92 9.16
N GLN A 37 -9.94 9.99 8.72
CA GLN A 37 -10.94 10.95 9.22
C GLN A 37 -11.54 10.53 10.56
N LEU A 38 -11.53 9.23 10.87
CA LEU A 38 -12.07 8.72 12.13
C LEU A 38 -11.06 8.79 13.28
N TYR A 39 -9.77 8.57 12.98
CA TYR A 39 -8.71 8.46 13.98
C TYR A 39 -7.55 9.44 13.71
N HIS A 40 -7.85 10.74 13.71
CA HIS A 40 -6.85 11.80 13.47
C HIS A 40 -5.67 11.79 14.44
N ASP A 41 -5.86 11.25 15.64
CA ASP A 41 -4.81 11.18 16.67
C ASP A 41 -3.73 10.13 16.34
N ILE A 42 -4.03 9.18 15.45
CA ILE A 42 -3.10 8.13 15.04
C ILE A 42 -2.23 8.65 13.89
N LYS A 43 -0.94 8.82 14.16
CA LYS A 43 0.05 9.17 13.13
C LYS A 43 0.46 7.93 12.36
N TYR A 44 -0.03 7.79 11.12
CA TYR A 44 0.44 6.78 10.18
C TYR A 44 1.89 7.07 9.77
N THR A 45 2.68 6.00 9.60
CA THR A 45 4.03 6.12 9.03
C THR A 45 3.92 6.44 7.54
N PRO A 46 4.42 7.59 7.06
CA PRO A 46 4.39 7.92 5.64
C PRO A 46 5.31 6.99 4.85
N VAL A 47 4.99 6.81 3.57
CA VAL A 47 5.72 5.90 2.67
C VAL A 47 7.20 6.31 2.57
N ASP A 48 7.49 7.61 2.51
CA ASP A 48 8.86 8.14 2.48
C ASP A 48 9.70 7.71 3.69
N GLU A 49 9.14 7.76 4.91
CA GLU A 49 9.85 7.35 6.12
C GLU A 49 10.14 5.84 6.10
N PHE A 50 9.16 5.03 5.69
CA PHE A 50 9.33 3.60 5.53
C PHE A 50 10.41 3.25 4.50
N LEU A 51 10.38 3.88 3.33
CA LEU A 51 11.36 3.68 2.27
C LEU A 51 12.75 4.14 2.71
N ASN A 52 12.86 5.31 3.34
CA ASN A 52 14.12 5.80 3.88
C ASN A 52 14.72 4.83 4.90
N ARG A 53 13.91 4.24 5.79
CA ARG A 53 14.36 3.21 6.73
C ARG A 53 14.95 2.00 6.01
N SER A 54 14.27 1.51 4.97
CA SER A 54 14.71 0.32 4.22
C SER A 54 15.96 0.57 3.36
N VAL A 55 16.08 1.74 2.73
CA VAL A 55 17.26 2.16 1.97
C VAL A 55 18.44 2.40 2.91
N CYS A 56 18.22 3.11 4.02
CA CYS A 56 19.27 3.39 5.00
C CYS A 56 19.76 2.11 5.70
N LEU A 57 18.88 1.13 5.97
CA LEU A 57 19.29 -0.19 6.45
C LEU A 57 20.18 -0.92 5.42
N ARG A 58 19.89 -0.80 4.12
CA ARG A 58 20.72 -1.40 3.07
C ARG A 58 22.08 -0.71 2.92
N VAL A 59 22.17 0.60 3.18
CA VAL A 59 23.42 1.38 3.10
C VAL A 59 24.27 1.23 4.37
N LYS A 60 23.68 1.06 5.56
CA LYS A 60 24.42 0.90 6.82
C LYS A 60 25.26 -0.39 6.92
N PHE A 61 25.03 -1.40 6.06
CA PHE A 61 25.87 -2.60 5.98
C PHE A 61 27.11 -2.44 5.07
N GLY A 62 27.31 -1.26 4.46
CA GLY A 62 28.51 -0.94 3.69
C GLY A 62 28.82 0.55 3.78
N SER A 63 29.57 0.95 4.81
CA SER A 63 30.18 2.28 5.01
C SER A 63 29.26 3.50 4.89
N CYS A 64 28.88 4.05 6.05
CA CYS A 64 29.30 5.42 6.35
C CYS A 64 30.53 5.34 7.24
#